data_AF-A0A8S3J5M1-F1
#
_entry.id   AF-A0A8S3J5M1-F1
#
_cell.length_a   1.000
_cell.length_b   1.000
_cell.length_c   1.000
_cell.angle_alpha   90.00
_cell.angle_beta   90.00
_cell.angle_gamma   90.00
#
_symmetry.space_group_name_H-M   'P 1'
#
loop_
_entity.id
_entity.type
_entity.pdbx_description
1 polymer ?
#
loop_
_entity_poly.entity_id
_entity_poly.type
_entity_poly.pdbx_seq_one_letter_code
_entity_poly.pdbx_strand_id
1 'polypeptide(L)'
;VLIYEMNTGDPPFKGQSDLVLFEAICRKKPPMRTGFTLNFKKIILDLLQKDPTKRLGSSSKGSVAVKEHPWFIKINFHAIYTQQIPSPFYQYVITRSIDDCRQESIVRNEEPLVVAEQDDYKEYFKDF
;
A
#
# COMPACT_ATOMS: atom_id res chain seq x y z
N VAL A 1 6.40 -2.90 -3.23
CA VAL A 1 7.00 -2.48 -1.93
C VAL A 1 6.13 -2.93 -0.77
N LEU A 2 4.86 -2.54 -0.74
CA LEU A 2 3.92 -2.84 0.35
C LEU A 2 3.86 -4.32 0.80
N ILE A 3 3.79 -5.28 -0.12
CA ILE A 3 3.77 -6.72 0.23
C ILE A 3 5.01 -7.12 1.06
N TYR A 4 6.18 -6.56 0.72
CA TYR A 4 7.41 -6.84 1.47
C TYR A 4 7.30 -6.28 2.89
N GLU A 5 6.86 -5.03 3.00
CA GLU A 5 6.76 -4.31 4.27
C GLU A 5 5.74 -4.95 5.20
N MET A 6 4.54 -5.30 4.72
CA MET A 6 3.53 -6.00 5.53
C MET A 6 4.01 -7.36 6.06
N ASN A 7 4.91 -8.05 5.34
CA ASN A 7 5.44 -9.34 5.76
C ASN A 7 6.69 -9.22 6.64
N THR A 8 7.40 -8.09 6.62
CA THR A 8 8.71 -7.94 7.29
C THR A 8 8.75 -6.86 8.37
N GLY A 9 7.77 -5.95 8.38
CA GLY A 9 7.72 -4.75 9.20
C GLY A 9 8.59 -3.61 8.69
N ASP A 10 9.33 -3.79 7.59
CA ASP A 10 10.33 -2.84 7.11
C ASP A 10 10.29 -2.67 5.59
N PRO A 11 10.63 -1.49 5.04
CA PRO A 11 10.76 -1.33 3.59
C PRO A 11 11.95 -2.15 3.03
N PRO A 12 11.85 -2.64 1.79
CA PRO A 12 12.88 -3.45 1.14
C PRO A 12 14.16 -2.68 0.79
N PHE A 13 14.09 -1.35 0.71
CA PHE A 13 15.22 -0.48 0.42
C PHE A 13 15.27 0.61 1.48
N LYS A 14 16.47 0.86 2.01
CA LYS A 14 16.75 1.89 3.01
C LYS A 14 18.04 2.60 2.61
N GLY A 15 18.14 3.88 2.95
CA GLY A 15 19.32 4.70 2.75
C GLY A 15 19.43 5.75 3.85
N GLN A 16 20.65 6.15 4.19
CA GLN A 16 20.90 7.23 5.17
C GLN A 16 20.62 8.63 4.58
N SER A 17 20.53 8.71 3.25
CA SER A 17 20.11 9.90 2.50
C SER A 17 19.29 9.47 1.28
N ASP A 18 18.57 10.41 0.69
CA ASP A 18 17.73 10.16 -0.49
C ASP A 18 18.54 9.60 -1.66
N LEU A 19 19.74 10.12 -1.90
CA LEU A 19 20.62 9.60 -2.96
C LEU A 19 20.97 8.13 -2.76
N VAL A 20 21.28 7.73 -1.52
CA VAL A 20 21.61 6.33 -1.18
C VAL A 20 20.37 5.45 -1.30
N LEU A 21 19.19 5.95 -0.92
CA LEU A 21 17.92 5.26 -1.08
C LEU A 21 17.59 5.05 -2.57
N PHE A 22 17.68 6.09 -3.39
CA PHE A 22 17.42 6.00 -4.83
C PHE A 22 18.41 5.05 -5.50
N GLU A 23 19.69 5.09 -5.12
CA GLU A 23 20.66 4.12 -5.62
C GLU A 23 20.27 2.69 -5.23
N ALA A 24 19.84 2.46 -3.98
CA ALA A 24 19.35 1.15 -3.55
C ALA A 24 18.13 0.70 -4.35
N ILE A 25 17.15 1.59 -4.59
CA ILE A 25 15.97 1.33 -5.41
C ILE A 25 16.35 1.00 -6.85
N CYS A 26 17.36 1.66 -7.43
CA CYS A 26 17.77 1.43 -8.81
C CYS A 26 18.59 0.15 -8.97
N ARG A 27 19.53 -0.12 -8.06
CA ARG A 27 20.60 -1.09 -8.28
C ARG A 27 20.54 -2.32 -7.38
N LYS A 28 20.05 -2.18 -6.14
CA LYS A 28 20.09 -3.28 -5.17
C LYS A 28 18.88 -4.20 -5.34
N LYS A 29 19.08 -5.48 -5.04
CA LYS A 29 17.98 -6.43 -4.86
C LYS A 29 17.40 -6.29 -3.43
N PRO A 30 16.09 -6.48 -3.25
CA PRO A 30 15.48 -6.49 -1.92
C PRO A 30 16.12 -7.59 -1.05
N PRO A 31 16.43 -7.34 0.23
CA PRO A 31 17.07 -8.33 1.08
C PRO A 31 16.11 -9.48 1.38
N MET A 32 16.59 -10.71 1.20
CA MET A 32 15.81 -11.93 1.39
C MET A 32 16.32 -12.69 2.61
N ARG A 33 15.47 -12.89 3.62
CA ARG A 33 15.81 -13.69 4.81
C ARG A 33 15.64 -15.19 4.52
N THR A 34 16.36 -16.03 5.25
CA THR A 34 16.29 -17.50 5.09
C THR A 34 14.87 -18.04 5.31
N GLY A 35 14.17 -17.53 6.33
CA GLY A 35 12.81 -17.95 6.69
C GLY A 35 11.68 -17.54 5.74
N PHE A 36 11.97 -16.78 4.67
CA PHE A 36 10.94 -16.43 3.70
C PHE A 36 10.53 -17.65 2.85
N THR A 37 9.22 -17.83 2.65
CA THR A 37 8.70 -18.89 1.78
C THR A 37 9.12 -18.66 0.33
N LEU A 38 9.23 -19.74 -0.45
CA LEU A 38 9.65 -19.65 -1.85
C LEU A 38 8.71 -18.76 -2.67
N ASN A 39 7.39 -18.92 -2.48
CA ASN A 39 6.39 -18.11 -3.17
C ASN A 39 6.49 -16.62 -2.81
N PHE A 40 6.80 -16.30 -1.55
CA PHE A 40 7.01 -14.92 -1.12
C PHE A 40 8.28 -14.32 -1.74
N LYS A 41 9.41 -15.04 -1.71
CA LYS A 41 10.64 -14.58 -2.38
C LYS A 41 10.38 -14.31 -3.87
N LYS A 42 9.67 -15.21 -4.54
CA LYS A 42 9.36 -15.11 -5.96
C LYS A 42 8.47 -13.91 -6.28
N ILE A 43 7.34 -13.73 -5.59
CA ILE A 43 6.45 -12.57 -5.87
C ILE A 43 7.17 -11.23 -5.66
N ILE A 44 8.02 -11.13 -4.63
CA ILE A 44 8.77 -9.90 -4.36
C ILE A 44 9.78 -9.62 -5.47
N LEU A 45 10.51 -10.63 -5.95
CA LEU A 45 11.48 -10.46 -7.03
C LEU A 45 10.80 -10.11 -8.35
N ASP A 46 9.66 -10.74 -8.65
CA ASP A 46 8.92 -10.51 -9.89
C ASP A 46 8.25 -9.11 -9.91
N LEU A 47 7.76 -8.63 -8.76
CA LEU A 47 7.19 -7.28 -8.63
C LEU A 47 8.25 -6.17 -8.52
N LEU A 48 9.37 -6.42 -7.83
CA LEU A 48 10.47 -5.46 -7.66
C LEU A 48 11.54 -5.60 -8.76
N GLN A 49 11.13 -6.12 -9.91
CA GLN A 49 11.97 -6.20 -11.11
C GLN A 49 12.37 -4.79 -11.58
N LYS A 50 13.68 -4.61 -11.85
CA LYS A 50 14.23 -3.31 -12.27
C LYS A 50 13.82 -2.96 -13.68
N ASP A 51 13.87 -3.96 -14.57
CA ASP A 51 13.39 -3.87 -15.93
C ASP A 51 11.84 -3.83 -15.93
N PRO A 52 11.20 -2.71 -16.30
CA PRO A 52 9.75 -2.60 -16.26
C PRO A 52 9.06 -3.57 -17.23
N THR A 53 9.71 -3.95 -18.32
CA THR A 53 9.10 -4.86 -19.33
C THR A 53 8.98 -6.30 -18.79
N LYS A 54 9.83 -6.66 -17.82
CA LYS A 54 9.84 -7.97 -17.17
C LYS A 54 9.10 -7.97 -15.82
N ARG A 55 8.62 -6.81 -15.38
CA ARG A 55 7.93 -6.68 -14.10
C ARG A 55 6.58 -7.39 -14.18
N LEU A 56 6.27 -8.16 -13.15
CA LEU A 56 4.97 -8.82 -13.05
C LEU A 56 3.86 -7.78 -13.10
N GLY A 57 2.88 -8.01 -13.98
CA GLY A 57 1.82 -7.04 -14.26
C GLY A 57 2.05 -6.14 -15.48
N SER A 58 3.27 -6.12 -16.05
CA SER A 58 3.59 -5.30 -17.24
C SER A 58 3.48 -6.05 -18.57
N SER A 59 3.28 -7.37 -18.54
CA SER A 59 2.98 -8.18 -19.73
C SER A 59 1.58 -7.85 -20.31
N SER A 60 1.26 -8.37 -21.50
CA SER A 60 -0.08 -8.26 -22.11
C SER A 60 -1.20 -8.82 -21.24
N LYS A 61 -0.91 -9.77 -20.34
CA LYS A 61 -1.87 -10.29 -19.35
C LYS A 61 -2.21 -9.28 -18.23
N GLY A 62 -1.42 -8.22 -18.06
CA GLY A 62 -1.64 -7.21 -17.04
C GLY A 62 -1.83 -7.80 -15.64
N SER A 63 -2.89 -7.36 -14.97
CA SER A 63 -3.25 -7.80 -13.61
C SER A 63 -3.58 -9.29 -13.49
N VAL A 64 -3.97 -9.96 -14.58
CA VAL A 64 -4.26 -11.40 -14.58
C VAL A 64 -3.01 -12.19 -14.19
N ALA A 65 -1.84 -11.82 -14.73
CA ALA A 65 -0.57 -12.46 -14.37
C ALA A 65 -0.24 -12.33 -12.87
N VAL A 66 -0.62 -11.21 -12.24
CA VAL A 66 -0.44 -11.01 -10.79
C VAL A 66 -1.35 -11.94 -10.01
N LYS A 67 -2.64 -12.02 -10.39
CA LYS A 67 -3.65 -12.87 -9.73
C LYS A 67 -3.34 -14.37 -9.87
N GLU A 68 -2.78 -14.78 -11.00
CA GLU A 68 -2.38 -16.16 -11.29
C GLU A 68 -1.07 -16.57 -10.58
N HIS A 69 -0.33 -15.63 -9.97
CA HIS A 69 0.96 -15.95 -9.36
C HIS A 69 0.80 -16.93 -8.17
N PRO A 70 1.69 -17.94 -7.99
CA PRO A 70 1.57 -18.96 -6.94
C PRO A 70 1.45 -18.43 -5.50
N TRP A 71 1.89 -17.20 -5.24
CA TRP A 71 1.70 -16.53 -3.95
C TRP A 71 0.21 -16.30 -3.62
N PHE A 72 -0.62 -16.08 -4.63
CA PHE A 72 -2.06 -15.83 -4.52
C PHE A 72 -2.92 -17.08 -4.78
N ILE A 73 -2.35 -18.28 -4.89
CA ILE A 73 -3.09 -19.50 -5.30
C ILE A 73 -4.29 -19.84 -4.40
N LYS A 74 -4.25 -19.45 -3.12
CA LYS A 74 -5.32 -19.69 -2.15
C LYS A 74 -6.36 -18.56 -2.09
N ILE A 75 -6.20 -17.51 -2.89
CA ILE A 75 -7.02 -16.31 -2.82
C ILE A 75 -8.13 -16.36 -3.86
N ASN A 76 -9.37 -16.34 -3.40
CA ASN A 76 -10.53 -16.10 -4.26
C ASN A 76 -10.76 -14.58 -4.39
N PHE A 77 -10.22 -14.01 -5.47
CA PHE A 77 -10.35 -12.57 -5.74
C PHE A 77 -11.79 -12.11 -5.93
N HIS A 78 -12.69 -12.97 -6.42
CA HIS A 78 -14.10 -12.61 -6.57
C HIS A 78 -14.77 -12.49 -5.21
N ALA A 79 -14.52 -13.43 -4.29
CA ALA A 79 -15.06 -13.37 -2.93
C ALA A 79 -14.50 -12.18 -2.12
N ILE A 80 -13.25 -11.76 -2.36
CA ILE A 80 -12.72 -10.51 -1.80
C ILE A 80 -13.50 -9.31 -2.35
N TYR A 81 -13.68 -9.26 -3.68
CA TYR A 81 -14.39 -8.17 -4.34
C TYR A 81 -15.85 -8.04 -3.87
N THR A 82 -16.54 -9.17 -3.67
CA THR A 82 -17.92 -9.21 -3.16
C THR A 82 -18.01 -9.16 -1.63
N GLN A 83 -16.88 -8.92 -0.93
CA GLN A 83 -16.79 -8.80 0.52
C GLN A 83 -17.33 -10.01 1.30
N GLN A 84 -17.20 -11.21 0.71
CA GLN A 84 -17.67 -12.47 1.31
C GLN A 84 -16.63 -13.12 2.24
N ILE A 85 -15.38 -12.65 2.21
CA ILE A 85 -14.31 -13.13 3.09
C ILE A 85 -14.23 -12.21 4.31
N PRO A 86 -14.34 -12.72 5.54
CA PRO A 86 -14.19 -11.91 6.74
C PRO A 86 -12.77 -11.36 6.82
N SER A 87 -12.63 -10.10 7.26
CA SER A 87 -11.33 -9.48 7.49
C SER A 87 -10.53 -10.30 8.52
N PRO A 88 -9.23 -10.59 8.29
CA PRO A 88 -8.38 -11.22 9.28
C PRO A 88 -8.16 -10.33 10.52
N PHE A 89 -8.43 -9.03 10.37
CA PHE A 89 -8.40 -8.06 11.44
C PHE A 89 -9.82 -7.57 11.71
N TYR A 90 -10.47 -8.18 12.69
CA TYR A 90 -11.77 -7.75 13.19
C TYR A 90 -11.55 -6.97 14.48
N GLN A 91 -11.59 -5.64 14.41
CA GLN A 91 -11.66 -4.84 15.63
C GLN A 91 -13.09 -4.91 16.14
N TYR A 92 -13.27 -5.34 17.40
CA TYR A 92 -14.51 -5.08 18.10
C TYR A 92 -14.65 -3.56 18.18
N VAL A 93 -15.49 -2.97 17.33
CA VAL A 93 -15.97 -1.61 17.54
C VAL A 93 -16.84 -1.68 18.79
N ILE A 94 -16.22 -1.54 19.96
CA ILE A 94 -16.94 -1.25 21.18
C ILE A 94 -17.57 0.10 20.90
N THR A 95 -18.90 0.11 20.77
CA THR A 95 -19.74 1.29 20.55
C THR A 95 -19.38 2.40 21.54
N ARG A 96 -18.42 3.25 21.15
CA ARG A 96 -18.12 4.54 21.76
C ARG A 96 -17.69 5.47 20.63
N SER A 97 -18.70 6.14 20.08
CA SER A 97 -18.65 7.11 18.99
C SER A 97 -18.04 6.61 17.68
N ILE A 98 -18.59 7.09 16.56
CA ILE A 98 -18.12 6.78 15.21
C ILE A 98 -16.77 7.47 14.91
N ASP A 99 -16.29 8.33 15.83
CA ASP A 99 -15.19 9.26 15.59
C ASP A 99 -13.82 8.77 16.06
N ASP A 100 -13.73 7.72 16.89
CA ASP A 100 -12.47 7.27 17.50
C ASP A 100 -11.87 6.03 16.82
N CYS A 101 -11.92 5.98 15.49
CA CYS A 101 -11.12 5.03 14.72
C CYS A 101 -9.63 5.42 14.76
N ARG A 102 -9.00 5.21 15.92
CA ARG A 102 -7.55 5.06 16.11
C ARG A 102 -6.69 6.14 15.41
N GLN A 103 -7.16 7.38 15.41
CA GLN A 103 -6.28 8.51 15.18
C GLN A 103 -5.39 8.60 16.43
N GLU A 104 -4.06 8.61 16.25
CA GLU A 104 -3.23 9.29 17.24
C GLU A 104 -3.88 10.66 17.43
N SER A 105 -4.16 11.05 18.67
CA SER A 105 -4.83 12.31 18.97
C SER A 105 -3.90 13.44 18.50
N ILE A 106 -3.99 13.80 17.23
CA ILE A 106 -3.42 15.02 16.71
C ILE A 106 -4.18 16.08 17.48
N VAL A 107 -3.49 16.75 18.42
CA VAL A 107 -4.03 17.96 19.03
C VAL A 107 -4.12 18.96 17.90
N ARG A 108 -5.29 19.02 17.28
CA ARG A 108 -5.58 19.93 16.19
C ARG A 108 -5.69 21.31 16.83
N ASN A 109 -4.62 22.08 16.72
CA ASN A 109 -4.66 23.53 16.94
C ASN A 109 -5.42 24.16 15.76
N GLU A 110 -6.67 23.78 15.60
CA GLU A 110 -7.55 24.33 14.58
C GLU A 110 -8.04 25.69 15.06
N GLU A 111 -7.73 26.72 14.29
CA GLU A 111 -8.43 27.99 14.41
C GLU A 111 -9.92 27.77 14.12
N PRO A 112 -10.82 28.48 14.83
CA PRO A 112 -12.24 28.34 14.60
C PRO A 112 -12.57 28.67 13.14
N LEU A 113 -13.43 27.85 12.52
CA LEU A 113 -13.87 28.09 11.15
C LEU A 113 -14.56 29.46 11.05
N VAL A 114 -14.02 30.35 10.22
CA VAL A 114 -14.62 31.63 9.89
C VAL A 114 -15.19 31.54 8.48
N VAL A 115 -16.49 31.83 8.34
CA VAL A 115 -17.10 31.96 7.02
C VAL A 115 -16.66 33.30 6.43
N ALA A 116 -15.95 33.26 5.31
CA ALA A 116 -15.55 34.47 4.59
C ALA A 116 -16.77 35.15 3.96
N GLU A 117 -16.78 36.49 3.93
CA GLU A 117 -17.86 37.27 3.29
C GLU A 117 -17.87 37.12 1.77
N GLN A 118 -16.71 36.87 1.18
CA GLN A 118 -16.52 36.65 -0.25
C GLN A 118 -15.70 35.37 -0.47
N ASP A 119 -16.11 34.60 -1.48
CA ASP A 119 -15.37 33.41 -1.91
C ASP A 119 -14.35 33.80 -2.99
N ASP A 120 -13.11 34.07 -2.55
CA ASP A 120 -11.98 34.41 -3.41
C ASP A 120 -11.54 33.25 -4.31
N TYR A 121 -11.96 32.01 -4.00
CA TYR A 121 -11.57 30.81 -4.72
C TYR A 121 -12.69 30.18 -5.55
N LYS A 122 -13.86 30.84 -5.61
CA LYS A 122 -15.02 30.40 -6.38
C LYS A 122 -14.70 30.00 -7.81
N GLU A 123 -13.71 30.65 -8.41
CA GLU A 123 -13.29 30.31 -9.77
C GLU A 123 -12.51 29.00 -9.90
N TYR A 124 -11.79 28.61 -8.86
CA TYR A 124 -10.96 27.41 -8.84
C TYR A 124 -11.75 26.16 -8.42
N PHE A 125 -12.87 26.33 -7.72
CA PHE A 125 -13.72 25.25 -7.21
C PHE A 125 -15.10 25.20 -7.85
N LYS A 126 -15.24 25.65 -9.11
CA LYS A 126 -16.54 25.69 -9.81
C LYS A 126 -17.23 24.32 -9.91
N ASP A 127 -16.45 23.23 -9.95
CA ASP A 127 -16.92 21.86 -10.18
C ASP A 127 -16.87 20.96 -8.92
N PHE A 128 -16.55 21.54 -7.75
CA PHE A 128 -16.58 20.85 -6.45
C PHE A 128 -17.92 21.11 -5.74
#